data_AF-A0A8J6B691-F1
#
_entry.id   AF-A0A8J6B691-F1
#
_cell.length_a   1.000
_cell.length_b   1.000
_cell.length_c   1.000
_cell.angle_alpha   90.00
_cell.angle_beta   90.00
_cell.angle_gamma   90.00
#
_symmetry.space_group_name_H-M   'P 1'
#
loop_
_entity.id
_entity.type
_entity.pdbx_description
1 polymer ?
#
loop_
_entity_poly.entity_id
_entity_poly.type
_entity_poly.pdbx_seq_one_letter_code
_entity_poly.pdbx_strand_id
1 'polypeptide(L)'
;MNQSVHDGLDAHDEAQMNTYSQFASVRRKRTKKEIDATFQAFTSDEITEDFYSRDDCIDTLIPALKEQVQSNLEAEQDALWRSIGVLLKNLLTQASAHGNPLEIDVTRLEDMKDMQTIQLNGTASLAPLRSTLPSLGRPDTKVYDRINVLQDENARLKKELQGVSAENTEGAADRQSMADMLKNSEAEVQALKKEMDKRLQEQKQFQLLQQMLKKKSETIKELQAKLDAVQL
;
A
#
# COMPACT_ATOMS: atom_id res chain seq x y z
N MET A 1 19.67 -5.70 12.86
CA MET A 1 18.75 -4.76 12.19
C MET A 1 18.98 -3.32 12.70
N ASN A 2 20.17 -2.94 13.18
CA ASN A 2 20.23 -2.09 14.40
C ASN A 2 20.95 -0.73 14.29
N GLN A 3 21.40 -0.24 13.13
CA GLN A 3 22.14 1.05 13.10
C GLN A 3 21.46 2.19 12.33
N SER A 4 20.78 1.92 11.21
CA SER A 4 20.32 3.03 10.36
C SER A 4 19.01 3.70 10.80
N VAL A 5 18.17 3.03 11.60
CA VAL A 5 16.81 3.52 11.89
C VAL A 5 16.77 4.42 13.15
N HIS A 6 17.68 4.23 14.11
CA HIS A 6 17.66 4.95 15.39
C HIS A 6 18.45 6.28 15.39
N ASP A 7 19.31 6.52 14.40
CA ASP A 7 20.14 7.74 14.36
C ASP A 7 19.28 9.03 14.32
N GLY A 8 19.49 9.91 15.28
CA GLY A 8 18.84 11.23 15.36
C GLY A 8 17.48 11.28 16.05
N LEU A 9 17.05 10.18 16.71
CA LEU A 9 15.84 10.16 17.54
C LEU A 9 16.14 10.61 18.97
N ASP A 10 15.15 11.22 19.62
CA ASP A 10 15.20 11.41 21.08
C ASP A 10 14.84 10.11 21.82
N ALA A 11 15.01 10.10 23.15
CA ALA A 11 14.79 8.90 23.96
C ALA A 11 13.34 8.39 23.93
N HIS A 12 12.36 9.27 23.69
CA HIS A 12 10.95 8.89 23.57
C HIS A 12 10.70 8.22 22.23
N ASP A 13 11.11 8.86 21.15
CA ASP A 13 10.96 8.33 19.79
C ASP A 13 11.73 7.02 19.59
N GLU A 14 12.89 6.88 20.23
CA GLU A 14 13.65 5.63 20.26
C GLU A 14 12.88 4.51 20.97
N ALA A 15 12.22 4.81 22.10
CA ALA A 15 11.36 3.85 22.80
C ALA A 15 10.16 3.43 21.94
N GLN A 16 9.52 4.37 21.23
CA GLN A 16 8.43 4.07 20.30
C GLN A 16 8.89 3.17 19.15
N MET A 17 10.05 3.46 18.54
CA MET A 17 10.62 2.63 17.48
C MET A 17 11.03 1.23 17.96
N ASN A 18 11.43 1.09 19.22
CA ASN A 18 11.68 -0.21 19.84
C ASN A 18 10.40 -1.02 20.02
N THR A 19 9.30 -0.40 20.46
CA THR A 19 7.97 -1.04 20.55
C THR A 19 7.53 -1.56 19.19
N TYR A 20 7.64 -0.73 18.14
CA TYR A 20 7.34 -1.14 16.77
C TYR A 20 8.22 -2.31 16.30
N SER A 21 9.53 -2.26 16.57
CA SER A 21 10.47 -3.31 16.16
C SER A 21 10.17 -4.65 16.84
N GLN A 22 9.78 -4.63 18.12
CA GLN A 22 9.33 -5.82 18.83
C GLN A 22 8.04 -6.39 18.22
N PHE A 23 7.06 -5.53 17.96
CA PHE A 23 5.81 -5.93 17.30
C PHE A 23 6.08 -6.56 15.93
N ALA A 24 6.88 -5.93 15.08
CA ALA A 24 7.23 -6.45 13.75
C ALA A 24 7.91 -7.83 13.83
N SER A 25 8.80 -8.03 14.81
CA SER A 25 9.46 -9.32 15.06
C SER A 25 8.48 -10.41 15.48
N VAL A 26 7.57 -10.11 16.40
CA VAL A 26 6.51 -11.04 16.82
C VAL A 26 5.59 -11.39 15.66
N ARG A 27 5.19 -10.39 14.86
CA ARG A 27 4.30 -10.58 13.70
C ARG A 27 4.94 -11.43 12.61
N ARG A 28 6.23 -11.24 12.33
CA ARG A 28 7.00 -12.09 11.39
C ARG A 28 7.00 -13.54 11.83
N LYS A 29 7.31 -13.81 13.10
CA LYS A 29 7.30 -15.17 13.66
C LYS A 29 5.91 -15.81 13.59
N ARG A 30 4.85 -15.05 13.87
CA ARG A 30 3.47 -15.54 13.79
C ARG A 30 3.08 -15.89 12.36
N THR A 31 3.37 -15.02 11.40
CA THR A 31 3.01 -15.27 9.99
C THR A 31 3.72 -16.50 9.44
N LYS A 32 4.98 -16.72 9.81
CA LYS A 32 5.72 -17.94 9.45
C LYS A 32 5.02 -19.20 9.97
N LYS A 33 4.59 -19.19 11.23
CA LYS A 33 3.82 -20.28 11.84
C LYS A 33 2.46 -20.49 11.15
N GLU A 34 1.77 -19.43 10.76
CA GLU A 34 0.49 -19.50 10.03
C GLU A 34 0.68 -20.19 8.65
N ILE A 35 1.76 -19.89 7.94
CA ILE A 35 2.13 -20.60 6.70
C ILE A 35 2.47 -22.06 6.97
N ASP A 36 3.32 -22.33 7.97
CA ASP A 36 3.69 -23.69 8.35
C ASP A 36 2.44 -24.54 8.62
N ALA A 37 1.50 -24.00 9.39
CA ALA A 37 0.23 -24.66 9.70
C ALA A 37 -0.64 -24.89 8.46
N THR A 38 -0.67 -23.92 7.53
CA THR A 38 -1.47 -24.04 6.29
C THR A 38 -0.93 -25.15 5.39
N PHE A 39 0.38 -25.20 5.19
CA PHE A 39 1.00 -26.28 4.42
C PHE A 39 0.87 -27.64 5.12
N GLN A 40 0.96 -27.66 6.45
CA GLN A 40 0.76 -28.89 7.21
C GLN A 40 -0.68 -29.41 7.09
N ALA A 41 -1.68 -28.54 7.22
CA ALA A 41 -3.09 -28.90 7.05
C ALA A 41 -3.39 -29.40 5.63
N PHE A 42 -2.88 -28.73 4.60
CA PHE A 42 -3.02 -29.19 3.22
C PHE A 42 -2.40 -30.57 3.00
N THR A 43 -1.20 -30.79 3.54
CA THR A 43 -0.49 -32.07 3.42
C THR A 43 -1.20 -33.19 4.18
N SER A 44 -1.79 -32.90 5.35
CA SER A 44 -2.49 -33.92 6.15
C SER A 44 -3.90 -34.23 5.66
N ASP A 45 -4.61 -33.25 5.10
CA ASP A 45 -6.05 -33.34 4.86
C ASP A 45 -6.39 -33.63 3.39
N GLU A 46 -5.59 -33.12 2.45
CA GLU A 46 -5.93 -33.18 1.01
C GLU A 46 -5.08 -34.19 0.21
N ILE A 47 -3.91 -34.59 0.72
CA ILE A 47 -3.03 -35.50 0.01
C ILE A 47 -3.30 -36.93 0.46
N THR A 48 -4.07 -37.64 -0.36
CA THR A 48 -4.28 -39.08 -0.25
C THR A 48 -3.33 -39.80 -1.21
N GLU A 49 -2.73 -40.91 -0.75
CA GLU A 49 -1.75 -41.72 -1.53
C GLU A 49 -2.33 -42.26 -2.84
N ASP A 50 -3.65 -42.24 -3.00
CA ASP A 50 -4.37 -42.75 -4.17
C ASP A 50 -4.15 -41.92 -5.45
N PHE A 51 -3.76 -40.65 -5.33
CA PHE A 51 -3.67 -39.71 -6.46
C PHE A 51 -2.27 -39.15 -6.71
N TYR A 52 -1.36 -39.26 -5.75
CA TYR A 52 -0.04 -38.64 -5.81
C TYR A 52 1.05 -39.59 -5.31
N SER A 53 2.16 -39.67 -6.04
CA SER A 53 3.39 -40.27 -5.54
C SER A 53 3.86 -39.46 -4.33
N ARG A 54 3.85 -40.10 -3.15
CA ARG A 54 4.23 -39.50 -1.88
C ARG A 54 5.61 -38.83 -1.95
N ASP A 55 6.58 -39.51 -2.55
CA ASP A 55 7.96 -39.05 -2.69
C ASP A 55 8.07 -37.76 -3.53
N ASP A 56 7.34 -37.67 -4.65
CA ASP A 56 7.42 -36.49 -5.53
C ASP A 56 6.66 -35.30 -4.94
N CYS A 57 5.49 -35.54 -4.34
CA CYS A 57 4.60 -34.47 -3.90
C CYS A 57 4.89 -34.00 -2.47
N ILE A 58 4.95 -34.92 -1.50
CA ILE A 58 5.12 -34.63 -0.07
C ILE A 58 6.58 -34.34 0.27
N ASP A 59 7.52 -35.11 -0.29
CA ASP A 59 8.92 -34.98 0.09
C ASP A 59 9.68 -33.96 -0.77
N THR A 60 9.19 -33.66 -1.98
CA THR A 60 9.93 -32.81 -2.93
C THR A 60 9.18 -31.51 -3.28
N LEU A 61 8.00 -31.60 -3.90
CA LEU A 61 7.32 -30.43 -4.45
C LEU A 61 6.78 -29.47 -3.37
N ILE A 62 6.11 -30.01 -2.35
CA ILE A 62 5.48 -29.21 -1.29
C ILE A 62 6.50 -28.51 -0.40
N PRO A 63 7.59 -29.17 0.06
CA PRO A 63 8.64 -28.51 0.81
C PRO A 63 9.32 -27.41 -0.01
N ALA A 64 9.60 -27.65 -1.30
CA ALA A 64 10.19 -26.65 -2.18
C ALA A 64 9.25 -25.44 -2.38
N LEU A 65 7.96 -25.68 -2.59
CA LEU A 65 6.96 -24.61 -2.70
C LEU A 65 6.83 -23.82 -1.39
N LYS A 66 6.78 -24.52 -0.26
CA LYS A 66 6.74 -23.92 1.07
C LYS A 66 7.95 -23.02 1.31
N GLU A 67 9.14 -23.51 0.99
CA GLU A 67 10.38 -22.73 1.13
C GLU A 67 10.35 -21.49 0.23
N GLN A 68 9.92 -21.63 -1.03
CA GLN A 68 9.80 -20.50 -1.95
C GLN A 68 8.81 -19.45 -1.45
N VAL A 69 7.63 -19.87 -0.97
CA VAL A 69 6.60 -18.98 -0.41
C VAL A 69 7.11 -18.27 0.84
N GLN A 70 7.77 -19.00 1.75
CA GLN A 70 8.36 -18.42 2.96
C GLN A 70 9.46 -17.42 2.62
N SER A 71 10.36 -17.76 1.69
CA SER A 71 11.46 -16.89 1.27
C SER A 71 10.95 -15.59 0.64
N ASN A 72 9.98 -15.70 -0.29
CA ASN A 72 9.36 -14.54 -0.92
C ASN A 72 8.65 -13.64 0.10
N LEU A 73 7.83 -14.24 0.98
CA LEU A 73 7.10 -13.48 1.99
C LEU A 73 8.05 -12.82 2.99
N GLU A 74 9.10 -13.52 3.44
CA GLU A 74 10.08 -12.93 4.36
C GLU A 74 10.78 -11.73 3.73
N ALA A 75 11.15 -11.80 2.45
CA ALA A 75 11.75 -10.69 1.73
C ALA A 75 10.80 -9.49 1.58
N GLU A 76 9.53 -9.74 1.22
CA GLU A 76 8.51 -8.69 1.10
C GLU A 76 8.16 -8.07 2.46
N GLN A 77 8.00 -8.89 3.50
CA GLN A 77 7.77 -8.41 4.86
C GLN A 77 8.95 -7.56 5.32
N ASP A 78 10.19 -7.98 5.08
CA ASP A 78 11.36 -7.18 5.43
C ASP A 78 11.40 -5.83 4.71
N ALA A 79 11.00 -5.79 3.44
CA ALA A 79 10.88 -4.53 2.69
C ALA A 79 9.78 -3.63 3.28
N LEU A 80 8.61 -4.17 3.55
CA LEU A 80 7.47 -3.44 4.12
C LEU A 80 7.77 -2.91 5.52
N TRP A 81 8.29 -3.73 6.43
CA TRP A 81 8.59 -3.32 7.79
C TRP A 81 9.70 -2.27 7.85
N ARG A 82 10.69 -2.33 6.95
CA ARG A 82 11.68 -1.26 6.81
C ARG A 82 11.05 0.03 6.33
N SER A 83 10.20 -0.04 5.31
CA SER A 83 9.49 1.13 4.78
C SER A 83 8.62 1.81 5.85
N ILE A 84 7.79 1.03 6.55
CA ILE A 84 6.97 1.51 7.66
C ILE A 84 7.84 2.08 8.78
N GLY A 85 8.96 1.43 9.12
CA GLY A 85 9.88 1.93 10.15
C GLY A 85 10.48 3.28 9.82
N VAL A 86 10.83 3.53 8.55
CA VAL A 86 11.32 4.84 8.09
C VAL A 86 10.21 5.89 8.13
N LEU A 87 8.98 5.53 7.72
CA LEU A 87 7.84 6.44 7.78
C LEU A 87 7.48 6.82 9.22
N LEU A 88 7.46 5.85 10.13
CA LEU A 88 7.22 6.08 11.56
C LEU A 88 8.29 6.97 12.17
N LYS A 89 9.57 6.73 11.86
CA LYS A 89 10.66 7.61 12.27
C LYS A 89 10.42 9.05 11.83
N ASN A 90 10.10 9.26 10.55
CA ASN A 90 9.85 10.60 10.01
C ASN A 90 8.67 11.28 10.71
N LEU A 91 7.59 10.55 10.97
CA LEU A 91 6.42 11.06 11.67
C LEU A 91 6.74 11.43 13.13
N LEU A 92 7.43 10.55 13.86
CA LEU A 92 7.86 10.79 15.24
C LEU A 92 8.73 12.05 15.32
N THR A 93 9.78 12.13 14.49
CA THR A 93 10.67 13.30 14.46
C THR A 93 9.95 14.59 14.12
N GLN A 94 9.03 14.58 13.15
CA GLN A 94 8.23 15.77 12.80
C GLN A 94 7.31 16.18 13.95
N ALA A 95 6.61 15.22 14.56
CA ALA A 95 5.66 15.51 15.62
C ALA A 95 6.37 16.04 16.89
N SER A 96 7.52 15.45 17.24
CA SER A 96 8.41 15.94 18.30
C SER A 96 8.93 17.35 18.01
N ALA A 97 9.31 17.66 16.77
CA ALA A 97 9.71 19.01 16.37
C ALA A 97 8.58 20.05 16.50
N HIS A 98 7.32 19.62 16.40
CA HIS A 98 6.14 20.46 16.59
C HIS A 98 5.58 20.45 18.02
N GLY A 99 6.27 19.79 18.97
CA GLY A 99 5.88 19.74 20.37
C GLY A 99 4.73 18.77 20.69
N ASN A 100 4.40 17.87 19.76
CA ASN A 100 3.34 16.87 19.91
C ASN A 100 3.95 15.46 19.85
N PRO A 101 4.47 14.90 20.95
CA PRO A 101 5.03 13.55 20.94
C PRO A 101 3.94 12.53 20.62
N LEU A 102 4.18 11.69 19.61
CA LEU A 102 3.26 10.62 19.23
C LEU A 102 3.61 9.33 19.99
N GLU A 103 2.61 8.49 20.19
CA GLU A 103 2.75 7.17 20.80
C GLU A 103 2.28 6.09 19.82
N ILE A 104 3.07 5.03 19.69
CA ILE A 104 2.75 3.88 18.85
C ILE A 104 1.94 2.90 19.69
N ASP A 105 0.64 2.86 19.43
CA ASP A 105 -0.26 1.87 20.01
C ASP A 105 -0.31 0.60 19.14
N VAL A 106 0.35 -0.46 19.60
CA VAL A 106 0.34 -1.78 18.96
C VAL A 106 -0.83 -2.67 19.40
N THR A 107 -1.53 -2.31 20.49
CA THR A 107 -2.57 -3.16 21.11
C THR A 107 -3.85 -3.20 20.28
N ARG A 108 -4.25 -2.07 19.69
CA ARG A 108 -5.46 -1.99 18.84
C ARG A 108 -5.41 -2.84 17.57
N LEU A 109 -4.21 -3.22 17.10
CA LEU A 109 -4.04 -4.06 15.91
C LEU A 109 -4.25 -5.56 16.18
N GLU A 110 -4.03 -6.01 17.41
CA GLU A 110 -4.27 -7.40 17.81
C GLU A 110 -5.75 -7.63 18.11
N ASP A 111 -6.37 -6.71 18.85
CA ASP A 111 -7.79 -6.78 19.24
C ASP A 111 -8.74 -6.76 18.04
N MET A 112 -8.39 -6.10 16.93
CA MET A 112 -9.28 -6.04 15.76
C MET A 112 -9.33 -7.39 15.00
N LYS A 113 -8.21 -8.13 14.93
CA LYS A 113 -8.18 -9.48 14.33
C LYS A 113 -8.88 -10.48 15.25
N ASP A 114 -8.66 -10.37 16.56
CA ASP A 114 -9.30 -11.24 17.54
C ASP A 114 -10.82 -10.97 17.66
N MET A 115 -11.25 -9.69 17.64
CA MET A 115 -12.67 -9.33 17.53
C MET A 115 -13.31 -9.81 16.22
N GLN A 116 -12.62 -9.67 15.09
CA GLN A 116 -13.15 -10.13 13.81
C GLN A 116 -13.27 -11.67 13.76
N THR A 117 -12.33 -12.38 14.40
CA THR A 117 -12.39 -13.84 14.56
C THR A 117 -13.51 -14.25 15.51
N ILE A 118 -13.74 -13.51 16.60
CA ILE A 118 -14.87 -13.71 17.52
C ILE A 118 -16.20 -13.41 16.82
N GLN A 119 -16.28 -12.41 15.94
CA GLN A 119 -17.48 -12.11 15.16
C GLN A 119 -17.77 -13.17 14.10
N LEU A 120 -16.74 -13.71 13.43
CA LEU A 120 -16.88 -14.77 12.43
C LEU A 120 -17.21 -16.14 13.05
N ASN A 121 -16.70 -16.43 14.25
CA ASN A 121 -16.99 -17.66 14.99
C ASN A 121 -18.14 -17.51 16.02
N GLY A 122 -18.75 -16.33 16.09
CA GLY A 122 -19.64 -15.89 17.15
C GLY A 122 -21.13 -16.10 16.88
N THR A 123 -21.55 -17.29 16.44
CA THR A 123 -22.93 -17.77 16.68
C THR A 123 -23.06 -18.45 18.04
N ALA A 124 -22.18 -18.15 19.00
CA ALA A 124 -22.38 -18.52 20.39
C ALA A 124 -23.44 -17.58 20.99
N SER A 125 -24.68 -18.06 20.98
CA SER A 125 -25.83 -17.52 21.70
C SER A 125 -25.43 -16.95 23.07
N LEU A 126 -25.43 -15.62 23.20
CA LEU A 126 -25.38 -14.94 24.49
C LEU A 126 -26.70 -15.23 25.21
N ALA A 127 -26.73 -16.33 25.98
CA ALA A 127 -27.77 -16.54 26.97
C ALA A 127 -27.73 -15.34 27.94
N PRO A 128 -28.87 -14.68 28.24
CA PRO A 128 -28.88 -13.56 29.14
C PRO A 128 -28.58 -14.08 30.55
N LEU A 129 -27.37 -13.82 31.04
CA LEU A 129 -27.03 -13.98 32.45
C LEU A 129 -27.92 -13.01 33.24
N ARG A 130 -29.02 -13.54 33.81
CA ARG A 130 -29.79 -12.85 34.84
C ARG A 130 -28.88 -12.67 36.05
N SER A 131 -28.28 -11.49 36.19
CA SER A 131 -27.62 -11.09 37.41
C SER A 131 -28.68 -10.77 38.47
N THR A 132 -29.02 -11.75 39.30
CA THR A 132 -29.62 -11.51 40.62
C THR A 132 -28.51 -11.02 41.55
N LEU A 133 -28.18 -9.73 41.46
CA LEU A 133 -27.40 -9.06 42.50
C LEU A 133 -28.36 -8.27 43.41
N PRO A 134 -28.17 -8.31 44.74
CA PRO A 134 -28.95 -7.50 45.67
C PRO A 134 -28.70 -6.02 45.39
N SER A 135 -29.78 -5.26 45.19
CA SER A 135 -29.75 -3.80 45.08
C SER A 135 -29.19 -3.20 46.37
N LEU A 136 -27.91 -2.84 46.38
CA LEU A 136 -27.33 -1.97 47.39
C LEU A 136 -27.88 -0.55 47.17
N GLY A 137 -28.88 -0.23 47.97
CA GLY A 137 -29.47 1.10 48.05
C GLY A 137 -28.46 2.13 48.52
N ARG A 138 -27.95 2.92 47.58
CA ARG A 138 -27.89 4.40 47.58
C ARG A 138 -27.08 4.82 46.35
N PRO A 139 -27.57 5.78 45.54
CA PRO A 139 -26.79 6.29 44.42
C PRO A 139 -25.56 7.02 44.99
N ASP A 140 -24.37 6.49 44.75
CA ASP A 140 -23.12 7.16 45.09
C ASP A 140 -22.97 8.37 44.16
N THR A 141 -23.14 9.57 44.69
CA THR A 141 -23.22 10.84 43.93
C THR A 141 -22.01 11.03 43.01
N LYS A 142 -20.85 10.53 43.42
CA LYS A 142 -19.61 10.57 42.65
C LYS A 142 -19.68 9.75 41.35
N VAL A 143 -20.48 8.69 41.33
CA VAL A 143 -20.69 7.86 40.14
C VAL A 143 -21.53 8.60 39.11
N TYR A 144 -22.56 9.33 39.56
CA TYR A 144 -23.39 10.16 38.66
C TYR A 144 -22.60 11.33 38.08
N ASP A 145 -21.77 12.00 38.89
CA ASP A 145 -20.89 13.06 38.40
C ASP A 145 -19.91 12.53 37.36
N ARG A 146 -19.33 11.34 37.59
CA ARG A 146 -18.45 10.68 36.62
C ARG A 146 -19.18 10.27 35.35
N ILE A 147 -20.42 9.77 35.47
CA ILE A 147 -21.27 9.42 34.31
C ILE A 147 -21.56 10.66 33.47
N ASN A 148 -21.88 11.80 34.09
CA ASN A 148 -22.16 13.04 33.38
C ASN A 148 -20.92 13.56 32.64
N VAL A 149 -19.75 13.58 33.30
CA VAL A 149 -18.47 13.95 32.65
C VAL A 149 -18.16 13.04 31.46
N LEU A 150 -18.37 11.73 31.60
CA LEU A 150 -18.14 10.77 30.51
C LEU A 150 -19.16 10.91 29.38
N GLN A 151 -20.39 11.35 29.67
CA GLN A 151 -21.40 11.63 28.65
C GLN A 151 -21.06 12.91 27.86
N ASP A 152 -20.61 13.95 28.55
CA ASP A 152 -20.16 15.20 27.92
C ASP A 152 -18.91 14.98 27.07
N GLU A 153 -17.96 14.18 27.55
CA GLU A 153 -16.76 13.81 26.80
C GLU A 153 -17.10 12.95 25.58
N ASN A 154 -18.04 12.01 25.70
CA ASN A 154 -18.55 11.25 24.55
C ASN A 154 -19.23 12.15 23.51
N ALA A 155 -20.01 13.14 23.96
CA ALA A 155 -20.66 14.08 23.06
C ALA A 155 -19.63 14.95 22.32
N ARG A 156 -18.57 15.39 23.02
CA ARG A 156 -17.46 16.13 22.42
C ARG A 156 -16.72 15.28 21.39
N LEU A 157 -16.34 14.07 21.75
CA LEU A 157 -15.61 13.14 20.87
C LEU A 157 -16.44 12.78 19.64
N LYS A 158 -17.76 12.58 19.78
CA LYS A 158 -18.65 12.35 18.62
C LYS A 158 -18.66 13.54 17.66
N LYS A 159 -18.69 14.77 18.18
CA LYS A 159 -18.68 15.98 17.36
C LYS A 159 -17.36 16.16 16.63
N GLU A 160 -16.25 15.88 17.31
CA GLU A 160 -14.91 15.93 16.72
C GLU A 160 -14.72 14.85 15.65
N LEU A 161 -15.18 13.62 15.92
CA LEU A 161 -15.16 12.52 14.96
C LEU A 161 -15.99 12.85 13.71
N GLN A 162 -17.16 13.49 13.86
CA GLN A 162 -17.95 13.96 12.73
C GLN A 162 -17.24 15.04 11.92
N GLY A 163 -16.56 15.98 12.59
CA GLY A 163 -15.76 17.02 11.91
C GLY A 163 -14.62 16.42 11.09
N VAL A 164 -13.81 15.56 11.71
CA VAL A 164 -12.70 14.85 11.04
C VAL A 164 -13.22 13.96 9.90
N SER A 165 -14.36 13.29 10.09
CA SER A 165 -14.98 12.50 9.01
C SER A 165 -15.38 13.37 7.82
N ALA A 166 -15.92 14.57 8.06
CA ALA A 166 -16.30 15.49 6.99
C ALA A 166 -15.07 16.01 6.23
N GLU A 167 -14.03 16.44 6.96
CA GLU A 167 -12.75 16.86 6.36
C GLU A 167 -12.09 15.74 5.54
N ASN A 168 -12.14 14.50 6.03
CA ASN A 168 -11.61 13.35 5.27
C ASN A 168 -12.40 13.09 3.98
N THR A 169 -13.73 13.24 4.00
CA THR A 169 -14.54 13.09 2.79
C THR A 169 -14.28 14.20 1.78
N GLU A 170 -14.08 15.44 2.23
CA GLU A 170 -13.73 16.57 1.38
C GLU A 170 -12.32 16.39 0.78
N GLY A 171 -11.33 16.05 1.61
CA GLY A 171 -9.97 15.76 1.13
C GLY A 171 -9.87 14.51 0.24
N ALA A 172 -10.81 13.58 0.32
CA ALA A 172 -10.90 12.47 -0.64
C ALA A 172 -11.46 12.94 -1.99
N ALA A 173 -12.46 13.81 -2.00
CA ALA A 173 -13.01 14.40 -3.22
C ALA A 173 -11.97 15.26 -3.95
N ASP A 174 -11.20 16.07 -3.22
CA ASP A 174 -10.13 16.89 -3.79
C ASP A 174 -9.02 16.03 -4.40
N ARG A 175 -8.62 14.94 -3.72
CA ARG A 175 -7.63 13.99 -4.25
C ARG A 175 -8.11 13.32 -5.53
N GLN A 176 -9.39 12.95 -5.60
CA GLN A 176 -9.97 12.38 -6.81
C GLN A 176 -9.98 13.39 -7.96
N SER A 177 -10.38 14.63 -7.70
CA SER A 177 -10.34 15.73 -8.67
C SER A 177 -8.93 15.98 -9.21
N MET A 178 -7.93 16.01 -8.33
CA MET A 178 -6.52 16.15 -8.73
C MET A 178 -6.02 14.96 -9.55
N ALA A 179 -6.40 13.73 -9.20
CA ALA A 179 -6.05 12.54 -9.97
C ALA A 179 -6.63 12.59 -11.39
N ASP A 180 -7.87 13.05 -11.53
CA ASP A 180 -8.52 13.19 -12.84
C ASP A 180 -7.85 14.29 -13.68
N MET A 181 -7.47 15.43 -13.08
CA MET A 181 -6.69 16.47 -13.76
C MET A 181 -5.32 15.97 -14.24
N LEU A 182 -4.62 15.21 -13.40
CA LEU A 182 -3.32 14.60 -13.75
C LEU A 182 -3.45 13.67 -14.95
N LYS A 183 -4.45 12.77 -14.92
CA LYS A 183 -4.71 11.83 -16.01
C LYS A 183 -5.03 12.54 -17.32
N ASN A 184 -5.82 13.61 -17.28
CA ASN A 184 -6.12 14.42 -18.47
C ASN A 184 -4.88 15.11 -19.01
N SER A 185 -4.06 15.70 -18.13
CA SER A 185 -2.81 16.35 -18.53
C SER A 185 -1.81 15.36 -19.15
N GLU A 186 -1.69 14.15 -18.59
CA GLU A 186 -0.85 13.08 -19.15
C GLU A 186 -1.32 12.67 -20.55
N ALA A 187 -2.64 12.56 -20.75
CA ALA A 187 -3.22 12.26 -22.06
C ALA A 187 -2.91 13.37 -23.09
N GLU A 188 -3.01 14.64 -22.71
CA GLU A 188 -2.66 15.78 -23.55
C GLU A 188 -1.17 15.76 -23.93
N VAL A 189 -0.28 15.55 -22.96
CA VAL A 189 1.17 15.46 -23.20
C VAL A 189 1.48 14.30 -24.16
N GLN A 190 0.81 13.16 -24.00
CA GLN A 190 1.01 12.02 -24.88
C GLN A 190 0.49 12.29 -26.31
N ALA A 191 -0.64 12.98 -26.45
CA ALA A 191 -1.19 13.38 -27.75
C ALA A 191 -0.24 14.38 -28.46
N LEU A 192 0.26 15.38 -27.73
CA LEU A 192 1.23 16.35 -28.25
C LEU A 192 2.52 15.69 -28.70
N LYS A 193 3.04 14.70 -27.95
CA LYS A 193 4.21 13.92 -28.36
C LYS A 193 3.98 13.19 -29.69
N LYS A 194 2.85 12.51 -29.83
CA LYS A 194 2.49 11.80 -31.08
C LYS A 194 2.38 12.76 -32.27
N GLU A 195 1.76 13.92 -32.09
CA GLU A 195 1.66 14.93 -33.13
C GLU A 195 3.03 15.50 -33.52
N MET A 196 3.92 15.72 -32.55
CA MET A 196 5.29 16.18 -32.81
C MET A 196 6.08 15.15 -33.62
N ASP A 197 5.99 13.86 -33.27
CA ASP A 197 6.64 12.78 -34.01
C ASP A 197 6.14 12.68 -35.45
N LYS A 198 4.83 12.85 -35.65
CA LYS A 198 4.23 12.89 -37.00
C LYS A 198 4.79 14.04 -37.82
N ARG A 199 4.85 15.25 -37.27
CA ARG A 199 5.44 16.42 -37.95
C ARG A 199 6.92 16.22 -38.29
N LEU A 200 7.68 15.58 -37.40
CA LEU A 200 9.08 15.24 -37.67
C LEU A 200 9.21 14.24 -38.82
N GLN A 201 8.32 13.26 -38.93
CA GLN A 201 8.30 12.33 -40.06
C GLN A 201 7.94 13.05 -41.38
N GLU A 202 6.92 13.91 -41.37
CA GLU A 202 6.51 14.71 -42.52
C GLU A 202 7.66 15.64 -42.99
N GLN A 203 8.36 16.28 -42.05
CA GLN A 203 9.52 17.12 -42.36
C GLN A 203 10.64 16.32 -43.06
N LYS A 204 10.92 15.10 -42.60
CA LYS A 204 11.91 14.21 -43.24
C LYS A 204 11.48 13.82 -44.65
N GLN A 205 10.20 13.48 -44.86
CA GLN A 205 9.67 13.17 -46.19
C GLN A 205 9.77 14.36 -47.14
N PHE A 206 9.46 15.56 -46.65
CA PHE A 206 9.58 16.79 -47.43
C PHE A 206 11.04 17.07 -47.84
N GLN A 207 12.00 16.89 -46.92
CA GLN A 207 13.43 17.02 -47.25
C GLN A 207 13.87 16.03 -48.33
N LEU A 208 13.42 14.77 -48.25
CA LEU A 208 13.70 13.75 -49.27
C LEU A 208 13.12 14.15 -50.64
N LEU A 209 11.88 14.65 -50.65
CA LEU A 209 11.23 15.12 -51.88
C LEU A 209 12.00 16.30 -52.50
N GLN A 210 12.45 17.25 -51.70
CA GLN A 210 13.28 18.37 -52.17
C GLN A 210 14.59 17.87 -52.82
N GLN A 211 15.27 16.89 -52.21
CA GLN A 211 16.47 16.29 -52.80
C GLN A 211 16.18 15.60 -54.14
N MET A 212 15.05 14.88 -54.23
CA MET A 212 14.64 14.21 -55.47
C MET A 212 14.32 15.22 -56.58
N LEU A 213 13.62 16.32 -56.26
CA LEU A 213 13.31 17.39 -57.21
C LEU A 213 14.58 18.09 -57.71
N LYS A 214 15.56 18.34 -56.83
CA LYS A 214 16.87 18.87 -57.24
C LYS A 214 17.56 17.94 -58.24
N LYS A 215 17.68 16.65 -57.91
CA LYS A 215 18.27 15.65 -58.82
C LYS A 215 17.54 15.57 -60.16
N LYS A 216 16.20 15.54 -60.16
CA LYS A 216 15.43 15.54 -61.40
C LYS A 216 15.67 16.81 -62.22
N SER A 217 15.74 17.98 -61.58
CA SER A 217 16.02 19.25 -62.25
C SER A 217 17.42 19.25 -62.88
N GLU A 218 18.42 18.69 -62.21
CA GLU A 218 19.77 18.49 -62.75
C GLU A 218 19.74 17.57 -63.98
N THR A 219 19.06 16.42 -63.91
CA THR A 219 18.95 15.50 -65.07
C THR A 219 18.21 16.12 -66.26
N ILE A 220 17.18 16.95 -66.02
CA ILE A 220 16.47 17.66 -67.09
C ILE A 220 17.42 18.63 -67.79
N LYS A 221 18.20 19.40 -67.03
CA LYS A 221 19.21 20.32 -67.60
C LYS A 221 20.25 19.57 -68.42
N GLU A 222 20.73 18.43 -67.93
CA GLU A 222 21.68 17.59 -68.67
C GLU A 222 21.09 17.04 -69.98
N LEU A 223 19.83 16.58 -69.95
CA LEU A 223 19.14 16.09 -71.14
C LEU A 223 18.86 17.22 -72.14
N GLN A 224 18.47 18.40 -71.67
CA GLN A 224 18.31 19.59 -72.51
C GLN A 224 19.62 19.97 -73.20
N ALA A 225 20.73 20.04 -72.45
CA ALA A 225 22.04 20.33 -73.01
C ALA A 225 22.48 19.29 -74.07
N LYS A 226 22.18 18.00 -73.85
CA LYS A 226 22.44 16.95 -74.84
C LYS A 226 21.56 17.08 -76.08
N LEU A 227 20.29 17.46 -75.92
CA LEU A 227 19.36 17.65 -77.05
C LEU A 227 19.82 18.83 -77.92
N ASP A 228 20.18 19.95 -77.30
CA ASP A 228 20.68 21.14 -77.99
C ASP A 228 21.98 20.83 -78.75
N ALA A 229 22.85 19.99 -78.20
CA ALA A 229 24.09 19.54 -78.86
C ALA A 229 23.87 18.62 -80.07
N VAL A 230 22.70 18.00 -80.22
CA VAL A 230 22.35 17.11 -81.34
C VAL A 230 21.60 17.86 -82.45
N GLN A 231 21.03 19.04 -82.15
CA GLN A 231 20.30 19.88 -83.11
C GLN A 231 21.18 20.93 -83.83
N LEU A 232 22.49 20.95 -83.55
CA LEU A 232 23.53 21.77 -84.19
C LEU A 232 24.40 20.91 -85.12
#